data_AF-A0A183KWC9-F1
#
_entry.id   AF-A0A183KWC9-F1
#
_cell.length_a   1.000
_cell.length_b   1.000
_cell.length_c   1.000
_cell.angle_alpha   90.00
_cell.angle_beta   90.00
_cell.angle_gamma   90.00
#
_symmetry.space_group_name_H-M   'P 1'
#
loop_
_entity.id
_entity.type
_entity.pdbx_description
1 polymer ?
#
loop_
_entity_poly.entity_id
_entity_poly.type
_entity_poly.pdbx_seq_one_letter_code
_entity_poly.pdbx_strand_id
1 'polypeptide(L)'
;MSRKIRFSTHWDITNILLIYNNLPNAQFIRNYQIKPCDGKYKAIQFNKIDGILDRTSFMGQYKFSTDGLPLNPCGRTGITGRGVLGRWGPNHAADPIVTRWKIDNSGSRCLNKTTGRPILQFVSIRRKDSGQWAIPGGMVDAGENYTSTLKREFSEEALNSTTASPKELEAIVKRVDDAFHHGVEVSIGPKKRIV
;
A
#
# COMPACT_ATOMS: atom_id res chain seq x y z
N MET A 1 -4.91 15.67 -20.73
CA MET A 1 -3.93 14.66 -20.29
C MET A 1 -2.61 14.93 -21.02
N SER A 2 -1.47 15.01 -20.32
CA SER A 2 -0.17 15.26 -20.98
C SER A 2 0.15 14.15 -22.00
N ARG A 3 0.53 14.52 -23.24
CA ARG A 3 0.62 13.59 -24.39
C ARG A 3 1.67 12.48 -24.22
N LYS A 4 2.61 12.62 -23.28
CA LYS A 4 3.86 11.83 -23.22
C LYS A 4 3.94 10.81 -22.08
N ILE A 5 2.90 10.76 -21.22
CA ILE A 5 2.84 9.81 -20.09
C ILE A 5 2.69 8.37 -20.59
N ARG A 6 1.89 8.13 -21.63
CA ARG A 6 1.64 6.77 -22.14
C ARG A 6 2.87 6.20 -22.84
N PHE A 7 3.22 4.96 -22.51
CA PHE A 7 4.31 4.24 -23.19
C PHE A 7 4.07 4.07 -24.70
N SER A 8 2.81 4.05 -25.14
CA SER A 8 2.45 3.99 -26.57
C SER A 8 2.79 5.26 -27.35
N THR A 9 2.98 6.40 -26.68
CA THR A 9 3.39 7.63 -27.36
C THR A 9 4.89 7.56 -27.65
N HIS A 10 5.25 7.75 -28.92
CA HIS A 10 6.64 7.89 -29.37
C HIS A 10 7.33 9.03 -28.62
N TRP A 11 8.56 8.77 -28.18
CA TRP A 11 9.31 9.69 -27.34
C TRP A 11 10.80 9.52 -27.60
N ASP A 12 11.32 10.26 -28.57
CA ASP A 12 12.74 10.33 -28.90
C ASP A 12 13.45 11.25 -27.90
N ILE A 13 13.94 10.71 -26.79
CA ILE A 13 15.11 11.30 -26.11
C ILE A 13 15.97 10.22 -25.46
N THR A 14 17.26 10.31 -25.75
CA THR A 14 18.39 9.49 -25.29
C THR A 14 18.91 9.83 -23.89
N ASN A 15 18.22 10.67 -23.10
CA ASN A 15 18.68 11.06 -21.76
C ASN A 15 17.53 11.13 -20.75
N ILE A 16 17.26 10.03 -20.06
CA ILE A 16 16.71 10.03 -18.70
C ILE A 16 17.82 9.43 -17.82
N LEU A 17 18.67 10.29 -17.24
CA LEU A 17 19.71 9.85 -16.33
C LEU A 17 19.48 10.47 -14.96
N LEU A 18 18.69 9.78 -14.12
CA LEU A 18 18.82 9.82 -12.67
C LEU A 18 18.47 8.41 -12.15
N ILE A 19 19.49 7.58 -11.99
CA ILE A 19 19.39 6.35 -11.18
C ILE A 19 19.55 6.79 -9.72
N TYR A 20 18.44 7.03 -9.03
CA TYR A 20 18.47 7.31 -7.59
C TYR A 20 18.35 6.01 -6.80
N ASN A 21 19.47 5.54 -6.24
CA ASN A 21 19.52 4.43 -5.29
C ASN A 21 20.12 4.95 -3.96
N ASN A 22 19.40 5.82 -3.26
CA ASN A 22 19.81 6.30 -1.94
C ASN A 22 18.92 5.64 -0.89
N LEU A 23 19.53 4.88 0.04
CA LEU A 23 18.83 4.23 1.15
C LEU A 23 19.55 4.58 2.47
N PRO A 24 19.11 5.62 3.20
CA PRO A 24 19.42 5.72 4.61
C PRO A 24 18.40 4.88 5.37
N ASN A 25 18.87 3.78 5.97
CA ASN A 25 18.18 2.99 7.00
C ASN A 25 16.94 2.16 6.57
N ALA A 26 17.19 0.94 6.11
CA ALA A 26 16.26 -0.18 6.32
C ALA A 26 17.06 -1.49 6.45
N GLN A 27 17.45 -1.85 7.68
CA GLN A 27 18.16 -3.10 7.96
C GLN A 27 17.33 -4.35 7.58
N PHE A 28 16.00 -4.22 7.40
CA PHE A 28 15.10 -5.31 7.03
C PHE A 28 15.04 -5.64 5.52
N ILE A 29 15.49 -4.72 4.64
CA ILE A 29 15.33 -4.85 3.17
C ILE A 29 16.56 -5.47 2.48
N ARG A 30 17.66 -5.73 3.20
CA ARG A 30 18.95 -6.13 2.59
C ARG A 30 18.89 -7.45 1.82
N ASN A 31 18.03 -8.39 2.19
CA ASN A 31 18.09 -9.76 1.65
C ASN A 31 17.43 -9.94 0.27
N TYR A 32 16.76 -8.92 -0.29
CA TYR A 32 16.11 -8.99 -1.62
C TYR A 32 16.53 -7.86 -2.57
N GLN A 33 17.69 -7.23 -2.34
CA GLN A 33 18.21 -6.17 -3.20
C GLN A 33 18.91 -6.73 -4.44
N ILE A 34 18.14 -7.00 -5.48
CA ILE A 34 18.69 -7.29 -6.81
C ILE A 34 18.94 -5.97 -7.55
N LYS A 35 20.20 -5.62 -7.81
CA LYS A 35 20.56 -4.49 -8.67
C LYS A 35 20.42 -4.89 -10.15
N PRO A 36 20.06 -3.95 -11.07
CA PRO A 36 20.01 -4.23 -12.50
C PRO A 36 21.33 -4.78 -13.07
N CYS A 37 22.47 -4.34 -12.53
CA CYS A 37 23.79 -4.77 -12.96
C CYS A 37 24.13 -6.23 -12.59
N ASP A 38 23.37 -6.88 -11.72
CA ASP A 38 23.75 -8.20 -11.19
C ASP A 38 23.18 -9.35 -12.03
N GLY A 39 22.35 -9.07 -13.06
CA GLY A 39 21.69 -10.09 -13.90
C GLY A 39 20.66 -10.97 -13.16
N LYS A 40 20.65 -10.94 -11.83
CA LYS A 40 19.78 -11.72 -10.95
C LYS A 40 18.29 -11.39 -11.07
N TYR A 41 17.91 -10.26 -11.69
CA TYR A 41 16.50 -9.92 -11.89
C TYR A 41 15.84 -10.85 -12.91
N LYS A 42 16.62 -11.52 -13.77
CA LYS A 42 16.13 -12.52 -14.73
C LYS A 42 15.53 -13.76 -14.04
N ALA A 43 15.89 -14.02 -12.78
CA ALA A 43 15.29 -15.11 -12.00
C ALA A 43 13.92 -14.74 -11.41
N ILE A 44 13.59 -13.45 -11.34
CA ILE A 44 12.35 -12.96 -10.74
C ILE A 44 11.15 -13.37 -11.61
N GLN A 45 10.16 -13.98 -10.98
CA GLN A 45 8.92 -14.39 -11.63
C GLN A 45 7.88 -13.27 -11.59
N PHE A 46 7.98 -12.30 -12.51
CA PHE A 46 7.02 -11.19 -12.62
C PHE A 46 5.63 -11.63 -13.08
N ASN A 47 4.61 -10.79 -12.80
CA ASN A 47 3.19 -11.02 -13.10
C ASN A 47 2.58 -12.30 -12.49
N LYS A 48 3.19 -12.85 -11.44
CA LYS A 48 2.72 -14.04 -10.70
C LYS A 48 3.19 -14.00 -9.25
N ILE A 49 2.76 -14.98 -8.45
CA ILE A 49 3.34 -15.24 -7.13
C ILE A 49 4.73 -15.85 -7.32
N ASP A 50 5.75 -15.21 -6.74
CA ASP A 50 7.16 -15.57 -6.80
C ASP A 50 7.63 -16.02 -5.41
N GLY A 51 7.44 -17.30 -5.11
CA GLY A 51 7.65 -17.84 -3.76
C GLY A 51 6.70 -17.19 -2.76
N ILE A 52 7.26 -16.45 -1.80
CA ILE A 52 6.50 -15.72 -0.76
C ILE A 52 6.12 -14.28 -1.18
N LEU A 53 6.51 -13.84 -2.37
CA LEU A 53 6.26 -12.48 -2.83
C LEU A 53 5.16 -12.47 -3.90
N ASP A 54 4.06 -11.77 -3.61
CA ASP A 54 3.10 -11.40 -4.65
C ASP A 54 3.72 -10.32 -5.56
N ARG A 55 3.87 -10.65 -6.84
CA ARG A 55 4.32 -9.72 -7.89
C ARG A 55 3.26 -9.49 -8.94
N THR A 56 2.02 -9.90 -8.68
CA THR A 56 0.88 -9.59 -9.54
C THR A 56 0.48 -8.13 -9.36
N SER A 57 -0.21 -7.57 -10.34
CA SER A 57 -0.78 -6.24 -10.21
C SER A 57 -2.30 -6.31 -10.30
N PHE A 58 -2.95 -5.52 -9.45
CA PHE A 58 -4.38 -5.28 -9.50
C PHE A 58 -4.82 -4.49 -10.75
N MET A 59 -3.88 -4.01 -11.57
CA MET A 59 -4.13 -3.40 -12.88
C MET A 59 -4.04 -4.39 -14.05
N GLY A 60 -3.92 -5.69 -13.77
CA GLY A 60 -3.63 -6.71 -14.76
C GLY A 60 -2.13 -6.84 -15.04
N GLN A 61 -1.78 -7.59 -16.08
CA GLN A 61 -0.37 -7.84 -16.40
C GLN A 61 0.35 -6.55 -16.82
N TYR A 62 1.44 -6.20 -16.13
CA TYR A 62 2.31 -5.11 -16.52
C TYR A 62 3.32 -5.57 -17.58
N LYS A 63 3.70 -4.62 -18.43
CA LYS A 63 4.66 -4.84 -19.51
C LYS A 63 6.10 -4.71 -19.01
N PHE A 64 7.05 -5.12 -19.84
CA PHE A 64 8.48 -5.05 -19.56
C PHE A 64 9.19 -4.08 -20.51
N SER A 65 10.28 -3.46 -20.05
CA SER A 65 11.23 -2.76 -20.91
C SER A 65 12.03 -3.75 -21.77
N THR A 66 12.81 -3.22 -22.71
CA THR A 66 13.79 -4.01 -23.49
C THR A 66 14.78 -4.76 -22.60
N ASP A 67 15.09 -4.20 -21.42
CA ASP A 67 15.99 -4.81 -20.44
C ASP A 67 15.27 -5.81 -19.51
N GLY A 68 13.99 -6.12 -19.77
CA GLY A 68 13.22 -7.07 -18.96
C GLY A 68 12.74 -6.52 -17.60
N LEU A 69 12.77 -5.20 -17.38
CA LEU A 69 12.32 -4.58 -16.14
C LEU A 69 10.82 -4.20 -16.21
N PRO A 70 10.06 -4.28 -15.10
CA PRO A 70 8.65 -3.88 -15.09
C PRO A 70 8.45 -2.41 -15.48
N LEU A 71 7.54 -2.16 -16.40
CA LEU A 71 7.05 -0.82 -16.73
C LEU A 71 5.85 -0.46 -15.86
N ASN A 72 5.81 0.77 -15.37
CA ASN A 72 4.67 1.26 -14.59
C ASN A 72 3.38 1.20 -15.43
N PRO A 73 2.32 0.50 -15.00
CA PRO A 73 1.08 0.41 -15.77
C PRO A 73 0.41 1.78 -16.04
N CYS A 74 0.71 2.80 -15.23
CA CYS A 74 0.21 4.17 -15.40
C CYS A 74 1.04 5.04 -16.36
N GLY A 75 2.15 4.54 -16.91
CA GLY A 75 2.99 5.28 -17.86
C GLY A 75 4.33 5.78 -17.28
N ARG A 76 5.04 6.57 -18.08
CA ARG A 76 6.33 7.18 -17.74
C ARG A 76 6.20 8.15 -16.57
N THR A 77 7.11 8.06 -15.61
CA THR A 77 7.19 8.94 -14.43
C THR A 77 8.35 9.94 -14.50
N GLY A 78 9.23 9.83 -15.52
CA GLY A 78 10.45 10.63 -15.64
C GLY A 78 11.64 10.07 -14.85
N ILE A 79 11.49 8.96 -14.15
CA ILE A 79 12.56 8.27 -13.42
C ILE A 79 12.53 6.76 -13.70
N THR A 80 13.70 6.13 -13.67
CA THR A 80 13.89 4.66 -13.79
C THR A 80 14.53 4.11 -12.52
N GLY A 81 14.38 2.81 -12.28
CA GLY A 81 14.83 2.19 -11.04
C GLY A 81 13.69 2.06 -10.02
N ARG A 82 14.04 1.75 -8.78
CA ARG A 82 13.07 1.56 -7.68
C ARG A 82 12.90 2.79 -6.79
N GLY A 83 13.84 3.74 -6.84
CA GLY A 83 13.90 4.81 -5.83
C GLY A 83 14.02 4.20 -4.44
N VAL A 84 13.10 4.57 -3.54
CA VAL A 84 13.03 4.04 -2.16
C VAL A 84 12.25 2.73 -2.03
N LEU A 85 11.60 2.26 -3.10
CA LEU A 85 10.78 1.05 -3.05
C LEU A 85 11.62 -0.22 -2.94
N GLY A 86 11.18 -1.17 -2.12
CA GLY A 86 11.89 -2.43 -1.89
C GLY A 86 11.86 -3.35 -3.12
N ARG A 87 10.75 -3.39 -3.86
CA ARG A 87 10.50 -4.40 -4.91
C ARG A 87 10.47 -3.80 -6.31
N TRP A 88 10.92 -4.57 -7.29
CA TRP A 88 10.65 -4.30 -8.72
C TRP A 88 9.20 -4.64 -9.05
N GLY A 89 8.52 -3.76 -9.77
CA GLY A 89 7.10 -3.91 -10.07
C GLY A 89 6.22 -3.44 -8.89
N PRO A 90 5.07 -4.09 -8.65
CA PRO A 90 4.15 -3.74 -7.57
C PRO A 90 4.79 -3.81 -6.18
N ASN A 91 4.45 -2.83 -5.35
CA ASN A 91 4.78 -2.79 -3.92
C ASN A 91 3.45 -2.67 -3.17
N HIS A 92 2.95 -3.79 -2.64
CA HIS A 92 1.61 -3.87 -2.05
C HIS A 92 1.58 -3.27 -0.66
N ALA A 93 0.48 -2.57 -0.36
CA ALA A 93 0.14 -2.03 0.94
C ALA A 93 -1.33 -2.36 1.23
N ALA A 94 -1.71 -2.34 2.51
CA ALA A 94 -3.06 -2.56 2.96
C ALA A 94 -3.51 -1.46 3.92
N ASP A 95 -4.69 -0.89 3.65
CA ASP A 95 -5.23 0.28 4.35
C ASP A 95 -6.57 -0.06 5.02
N PRO A 96 -6.60 -0.37 6.33
CA PRO A 96 -7.81 -0.74 7.03
C PRO A 96 -8.68 0.49 7.35
N ILE A 97 -9.89 0.53 6.80
CA ILE A 97 -10.89 1.58 7.10
C ILE A 97 -11.91 1.03 8.09
N VAL A 98 -11.61 1.19 9.39
CA VAL A 98 -12.54 0.82 10.47
C VAL A 98 -13.49 1.98 10.74
N THR A 99 -14.80 1.71 10.64
CA THR A 99 -15.85 2.75 10.74
C THR A 99 -16.87 2.45 11.84
N ARG A 100 -17.51 3.51 12.34
CA ARG A 100 -18.69 3.41 13.21
C ARG A 100 -19.61 4.61 12.99
N TRP A 101 -20.89 4.47 13.31
CA TRP A 101 -21.79 5.62 13.36
C TRP A 101 -21.47 6.50 14.57
N LYS A 102 -21.50 7.82 14.38
CA LYS A 102 -21.48 8.75 15.50
C LYS A 102 -22.82 8.64 16.24
N ILE A 103 -22.74 8.38 17.53
CA ILE A 103 -23.91 8.33 18.42
C ILE A 103 -23.88 9.53 19.39
N ASP A 104 -25.05 9.98 19.81
CA ASP A 104 -25.21 10.96 20.87
C ASP A 104 -25.34 10.29 22.26
N ASN A 105 -25.55 11.09 23.30
CA ASN A 105 -25.68 10.59 24.68
C ASN A 105 -26.91 9.70 24.91
N SER A 106 -27.89 9.71 24.00
CA SER A 106 -29.06 8.83 24.06
C SER A 106 -28.83 7.48 23.37
N GLY A 107 -27.67 7.30 22.71
CA GLY A 107 -27.39 6.12 21.88
C GLY A 107 -27.94 6.23 20.46
N SER A 108 -28.57 7.36 20.11
CA SER A 108 -29.14 7.60 18.78
C SER A 108 -28.07 8.06 17.80
N ARG A 109 -28.21 7.70 16.51
CA ARG A 109 -27.29 8.14 15.46
C ARG A 109 -27.38 9.66 15.28
N CYS A 110 -26.25 10.35 15.36
CA CYS A 110 -26.18 11.76 15.05
C CYS A 110 -26.41 11.99 13.55
N LEU A 111 -27.29 12.93 13.22
CA LEU A 111 -27.55 13.37 11.84
C LEU A 111 -26.74 14.62 11.51
N ASN A 112 -26.24 14.70 10.28
CA ASN A 112 -25.67 15.91 9.74
C ASN A 112 -26.79 16.94 9.51
N LYS A 113 -26.63 18.15 10.07
CA LYS A 113 -27.67 19.20 10.03
C LYS A 113 -28.06 19.64 8.61
N THR A 114 -27.12 19.55 7.66
CA THR A 114 -27.33 19.99 6.28
C THR A 114 -27.93 18.89 5.41
N THR A 115 -27.44 17.65 5.53
CA THR A 115 -27.85 16.55 4.63
C THR A 115 -28.93 15.67 5.21
N GLY A 116 -29.21 15.75 6.51
CA GLY A 116 -30.13 14.86 7.23
C GLY A 116 -29.63 13.41 7.35
N ARG A 117 -28.41 13.10 6.88
CA ARG A 117 -27.86 11.74 6.88
C ARG A 117 -27.09 11.43 8.17
N PRO A 118 -27.08 10.16 8.62
CA PRO A 118 -26.22 9.74 9.74
C PRO A 118 -24.74 10.05 9.49
N ILE A 119 -24.05 10.48 10.54
CA ILE A 119 -22.61 10.82 10.48
C ILE A 119 -21.77 9.55 10.70
N LEU A 120 -20.94 9.19 9.72
CA LEU A 120 -19.97 8.10 9.84
C LEU A 120 -18.64 8.64 10.40
N GLN A 121 -18.03 7.88 11.32
CA GLN A 121 -16.68 8.10 11.82
C GLN A 121 -15.78 6.97 11.32
N PHE A 122 -14.49 7.26 11.13
CA PHE A 122 -13.48 6.24 10.89
C PHE A 122 -12.24 6.52 11.75
N VAL A 123 -11.41 5.50 11.93
CA VAL A 123 -10.15 5.62 12.67
C VAL A 123 -9.05 6.19 11.77
N SER A 124 -8.38 7.24 12.23
CA SER A 124 -7.26 7.87 11.55
C SER A 124 -6.09 8.08 12.50
N ILE A 125 -4.87 8.02 11.97
CA ILE A 125 -3.63 8.35 12.69
C ILE A 125 -3.07 9.67 12.19
N ARG A 126 -2.33 10.39 13.05
CA ARG A 126 -1.53 11.55 12.63
C ARG A 126 -0.07 11.14 12.56
N ARG A 127 0.47 11.08 11.35
CA ARG A 127 1.84 10.62 11.11
C ARG A 127 2.86 11.56 11.78
N LYS A 128 3.90 10.98 12.38
CA LYS A 128 4.96 11.76 13.06
C LYS A 128 5.88 12.51 12.09
N ASP A 129 6.11 11.95 10.90
CA ASP A 129 7.03 12.48 9.89
C ASP A 129 6.45 13.70 9.15
N SER A 130 5.17 13.68 8.80
CA SER A 130 4.51 14.72 8.01
C SER A 130 3.49 15.56 8.77
N GLY A 131 3.04 15.09 9.95
CA GLY A 131 1.95 15.72 10.71
C GLY A 131 0.56 15.56 10.06
N GLN A 132 0.45 14.82 8.94
CA GLN A 132 -0.80 14.64 8.22
C GLN A 132 -1.64 13.50 8.81
N TRP A 133 -2.96 13.63 8.69
CA TRP A 133 -3.91 12.56 9.01
C TRP A 133 -3.95 11.53 7.88
N ALA A 134 -3.91 10.25 8.25
CA ALA A 134 -3.91 9.12 7.32
C ALA A 134 -4.71 7.93 7.87
N ILE A 135 -5.02 6.98 6.99
CA ILE A 135 -5.52 5.65 7.39
C ILE A 135 -4.35 4.90 8.05
N PRO A 136 -4.58 4.13 9.14
CA PRO A 136 -3.56 3.31 9.80
C PRO A 136 -3.21 2.07 8.97
N GLY A 137 -2.59 2.27 7.81
CA GLY A 137 -2.16 1.22 6.90
C GLY A 137 -0.64 1.17 6.72
N GLY A 138 -0.19 0.13 6.05
CA GLY A 138 1.23 -0.10 5.80
C GLY A 138 1.50 -1.17 4.76
N MET A 139 2.77 -1.54 4.61
CA MET A 139 3.25 -2.42 3.56
C MET A 139 2.89 -3.87 3.86
N VAL A 140 2.59 -4.65 2.81
CA VAL A 140 2.39 -6.11 2.94
C VAL A 140 3.74 -6.79 3.05
N ASP A 141 3.97 -7.49 4.16
CA ASP A 141 5.20 -8.23 4.39
C ASP A 141 5.36 -9.44 3.46
N ALA A 142 6.58 -9.93 3.33
CA ALA A 142 6.85 -11.10 2.49
C ALA A 142 6.19 -12.34 3.11
N GLY A 143 5.36 -13.04 2.34
CA GLY A 143 4.58 -14.20 2.81
C GLY A 143 3.32 -13.83 3.61
N GLU A 144 3.08 -12.55 3.86
CA GLU A 144 1.88 -12.07 4.55
C GLU A 144 0.72 -11.93 3.54
N ASN A 145 -0.48 -12.36 3.94
CA ASN A 145 -1.69 -12.09 3.16
C ASN A 145 -2.30 -10.74 3.57
N TYR A 146 -3.13 -10.17 2.69
CA TYR A 146 -3.72 -8.85 2.89
C TYR A 146 -4.53 -8.72 4.20
N THR A 147 -5.29 -9.74 4.58
CA THR A 147 -6.09 -9.72 5.82
C THR A 147 -5.19 -9.68 7.05
N SER A 148 -4.11 -10.45 7.06
CA SER A 148 -3.11 -10.41 8.12
C SER A 148 -2.45 -9.04 8.21
N THR A 149 -2.05 -8.44 7.08
CA THR A 149 -1.50 -7.08 7.05
C THR A 149 -2.49 -6.06 7.61
N LEU A 150 -3.75 -6.09 7.17
CA LEU A 150 -4.77 -5.16 7.65
C LEU A 150 -4.96 -5.22 9.18
N LYS A 151 -4.99 -6.43 9.74
CA LYS A 151 -5.13 -6.63 11.19
C LYS A 151 -3.88 -6.18 11.95
N ARG A 152 -2.70 -6.51 11.44
CA ARG A 152 -1.41 -6.13 12.04
C ARG A 152 -1.25 -4.62 12.05
N GLU A 153 -1.33 -3.96 10.89
CA GLU A 153 -1.17 -2.51 10.74
C GLU A 153 -2.16 -1.75 11.62
N PHE A 154 -3.43 -2.16 11.64
CA PHE A 154 -4.43 -1.52 12.50
C PHE A 154 -4.09 -1.68 14.00
N SER A 155 -3.65 -2.87 14.40
CA SER A 155 -3.28 -3.14 15.80
C SER A 155 -2.07 -2.32 16.23
N GLU A 156 -1.06 -2.23 15.38
CA GLU A 156 0.20 -1.53 15.66
C GLU A 156 -0.02 -0.02 15.67
N GLU A 157 -0.59 0.55 14.61
CA GLU A 157 -0.68 1.99 14.40
C GLU A 157 -1.84 2.66 15.15
N ALA A 158 -2.96 1.95 15.35
CA ALA A 158 -4.15 2.54 15.96
C ALA A 158 -4.43 2.04 17.39
N LEU A 159 -3.95 0.84 17.75
CA LEU A 159 -4.21 0.24 19.08
C LEU A 159 -2.94 0.06 19.92
N ASN A 160 -1.78 0.48 19.41
CA ASN A 160 -0.49 0.47 20.11
C ASN A 160 -0.09 -0.94 20.62
N SER A 161 -0.39 -1.98 19.82
CA SER A 161 -0.13 -3.37 20.18
C SER A 161 1.35 -3.69 20.41
N THR A 162 2.25 -2.95 19.79
CA THR A 162 3.71 -3.16 19.88
C THR A 162 4.28 -2.93 21.28
N THR A 163 3.58 -2.18 22.13
CA THR A 163 3.97 -1.92 23.53
C THR A 163 2.94 -2.43 24.53
N ALA A 164 1.95 -3.21 24.08
CA ALA A 164 0.90 -3.73 24.93
C ALA A 164 1.43 -4.87 25.83
N SER A 165 0.90 -4.99 27.05
CA SER A 165 1.14 -6.18 27.86
C SER A 165 0.51 -7.43 27.20
N PRO A 166 0.93 -8.66 27.56
CA PRO A 166 0.38 -9.87 26.96
C PRO A 166 -1.16 -9.96 27.03
N LYS A 167 -1.74 -9.53 28.16
CA LYS A 167 -3.20 -9.52 28.36
C LYS A 167 -3.91 -8.48 27.48
N GLU A 168 -3.32 -7.30 27.33
CA GLU A 168 -3.87 -6.26 26.46
C GLU A 168 -3.77 -6.66 24.99
N LEU A 169 -2.65 -7.28 24.60
CA LEU A 169 -2.44 -7.79 23.26
C LEU A 169 -3.49 -8.85 22.89
N GLU A 170 -3.76 -9.80 23.79
CA GLU A 170 -4.82 -10.81 23.59
C GLU A 170 -6.19 -10.14 23.38
N ALA A 171 -6.51 -9.12 24.19
CA ALA A 171 -7.77 -8.37 24.05
C ALA A 171 -7.84 -7.57 22.74
N ILE A 172 -6.72 -6.99 22.28
CA ILE A 172 -6.62 -6.29 21.00
C ILE A 172 -6.87 -7.27 19.86
N VAL A 173 -6.13 -8.38 19.83
CA VAL A 173 -6.24 -9.40 18.77
C VAL A 173 -7.67 -9.89 18.65
N LYS A 174 -8.31 -10.24 19.78
CA LYS A 174 -9.71 -10.69 19.78
C LYS A 174 -10.66 -9.64 19.18
N ARG A 175 -10.56 -8.38 19.61
CA ARG A 175 -11.43 -7.30 19.11
C ARG A 175 -11.21 -7.02 17.63
N VAL A 176 -9.96 -7.08 17.18
CA VAL A 176 -9.60 -6.89 15.77
C VAL A 176 -10.14 -8.06 14.94
N ASP A 177 -9.99 -9.29 15.40
CA ASP A 177 -10.56 -10.46 14.72
C ASP A 177 -12.08 -10.35 14.57
N ASP A 178 -12.79 -9.98 15.65
CA ASP A 178 -14.24 -9.78 15.63
C ASP A 178 -14.66 -8.66 14.65
N ALA A 179 -13.91 -7.55 14.63
CA ALA A 179 -14.19 -6.41 13.75
C ALA A 179 -13.98 -6.75 12.27
N PHE A 180 -12.91 -7.49 11.95
CA PHE A 180 -12.57 -7.86 10.58
C PHE A 180 -13.38 -9.05 10.04
N HIS A 181 -14.04 -9.83 10.90
CA HIS A 181 -14.93 -10.92 10.49
C HIS A 181 -16.09 -10.44 9.59
N HIS A 182 -16.51 -9.18 9.75
CA HIS A 182 -17.61 -8.57 9.00
C HIS A 182 -17.14 -7.53 7.96
N GLY A 183 -15.84 -7.51 7.65
CA GLY A 183 -15.25 -6.55 6.74
C GLY A 183 -15.75 -6.70 5.30
N VAL A 184 -15.86 -5.58 4.59
CA VAL A 184 -16.16 -5.54 3.16
C VAL A 184 -15.03 -4.83 2.43
N GLU A 185 -14.63 -5.36 1.29
CA GLU A 185 -13.63 -4.74 0.44
C GLU A 185 -14.16 -3.46 -0.24
N VAL A 186 -13.44 -2.36 -0.10
CA VAL A 186 -13.84 -1.05 -0.65
C VAL A 186 -13.14 -0.75 -1.98
N SER A 187 -11.85 -1.07 -2.09
CA SER A 187 -11.06 -0.84 -3.31
C SER A 187 -9.80 -1.70 -3.34
N ILE A 188 -9.43 -2.13 -4.54
CA ILE A 188 -8.14 -2.75 -4.84
C ILE A 188 -7.53 -2.01 -6.04
N GLY A 189 -6.29 -1.52 -5.90
CA GLY A 189 -5.55 -0.87 -7.00
C GLY A 189 -6.17 0.44 -7.51
N PRO A 190 -5.57 1.11 -8.51
CA PRO A 190 -6.09 2.39 -8.95
C PRO A 190 -7.38 2.22 -9.75
N LYS A 191 -8.50 2.53 -9.10
CA LYS A 191 -9.71 3.01 -9.78
C LYS A 191 -9.33 4.37 -10.40
N LYS A 192 -9.39 4.48 -11.74
CA LYS A 192 -9.18 5.75 -12.45
C LYS A 192 -9.90 6.87 -11.69
N ARG A 193 -9.19 7.98 -11.41
CA ARG A 193 -9.80 9.20 -10.86
C ARG A 193 -11.11 9.46 -11.59
N ILE A 194 -12.21 9.49 -10.84
CA ILE A 194 -13.37 10.29 -11.21
C ILE A 194 -12.87 11.73 -11.08
N VAL A 195 -12.55 12.33 -12.23
CA VAL A 195 -12.55 13.77 -12.42
C VAL A 195 -13.96 14.17 -12.82
#